data_AF-A0A7R9ARZ3-F1
#
_entry.id   AF-A0A7R9ARZ3-F1
#
_cell.length_a   1.000
_cell.length_b   1.000
_cell.length_c   1.000
_cell.angle_alpha   90.00
_cell.angle_beta   90.00
_cell.angle_gamma   90.00
#
_symmetry.space_group_name_H-M   'P 1'
#
loop_
_entity.id
_entity.type
_entity.pdbx_description
1 polymer ?
#
loop_
_entity_poly.entity_id
_entity_poly.type
_entity_poly.pdbx_seq_one_letter_code
_entity_poly.pdbx_strand_id
1 'polypeptide(L)'
;MENHLGKTTLSSPDRASNLELPVLSSRAEHDKRISQLCHRGGLEISKPQYASIHTKLPGWSAPIPDRETHWNQLPLSEKPWEIKLKDGLIDGMTVSKTVPIWEVNILKGIASQLQVNTQGKHLTSGTWNQKPSQSSGAPNEVYRVMEDTVTGECEVLYDVSPLPAYVLQSQPELAPLWHLGDKEQVIDVVKSQNFSKCDKRLDFQFGIDGISDFKHVGENKAGNFLSRSALSRIVLTGSLNEYVIQSSVTTNKVILSPMFYNEQKGMIFSRLNLTLVSWSSASGSPPSVSDPRKEDDLIYSYESSENNVYQKELEEDSLLEMSLESGRSASEESSGSIRPISSKINPVEAVRKIASEIGSELQYPDAIPKENTLAKFTILTRLVQVMSAKQLKEAGRSLYTPSNKPSSSRTSNTWKAFRDAVGEAGTGPALVTLKEWIMSKKVRGEDAAELVSSLPRAALTPTPEYLNEFFPHELRCAAVFQIMKAQPPANMLQRMAELTNEDPHAQVNAAVKSA
;
A
#
# COMPACT_ATOMS: atom_id res chain seq x y z
N MET A 1 70.26 10.49 -62.72
CA MET A 1 69.42 11.07 -63.77
C MET A 1 68.74 12.28 -63.18
N GLU A 2 69.24 13.44 -63.59
CA GLU A 2 68.69 14.76 -63.30
C GLU A 2 67.32 14.97 -63.95
N ASN A 3 66.71 16.10 -63.57
CA ASN A 3 65.68 16.91 -64.23
C ASN A 3 64.30 16.84 -63.57
N HIS A 4 63.60 17.94 -63.29
CA HIS A 4 63.94 19.37 -63.18
C HIS A 4 62.63 20.06 -62.75
N LEU A 5 62.75 21.15 -61.99
CA LEU A 5 61.98 22.43 -62.04
C LEU A 5 60.43 22.37 -62.13
N GLY A 6 59.66 23.12 -61.35
CA GLY A 6 59.97 24.42 -60.78
C GLY A 6 58.79 25.03 -60.02
N LYS A 7 59.14 26.04 -59.22
CA LYS A 7 58.27 26.94 -58.47
C LYS A 7 57.58 27.96 -59.38
N THR A 8 56.35 28.35 -59.06
CA THR A 8 55.96 29.77 -59.09
C THR A 8 54.85 30.10 -58.08
N THR A 9 55.18 31.06 -57.22
CA THR A 9 54.39 31.98 -56.39
C THR A 9 53.39 32.83 -57.21
N LEU A 10 52.43 33.65 -56.74
CA LEU A 10 52.15 34.42 -55.51
C LEU A 10 50.74 35.07 -55.70
N SER A 11 49.91 35.22 -54.67
CA SER A 11 49.10 36.44 -54.38
C SER A 11 47.95 36.22 -53.37
N SER A 12 48.11 36.82 -52.19
CA SER A 12 47.06 37.34 -51.28
C SER A 12 46.90 38.85 -51.57
N PRO A 13 45.79 39.57 -51.25
CA PRO A 13 45.28 39.79 -49.88
C PRO A 13 43.73 39.96 -49.77
N ASP A 14 43.11 39.76 -48.60
CA ASP A 14 42.51 40.76 -47.67
C ASP A 14 41.22 40.07 -47.12
N ARG A 15 40.68 40.23 -45.90
CA ARG A 15 40.87 41.12 -44.75
C ARG A 15 40.01 40.57 -43.58
N ALA A 16 40.45 40.83 -42.34
CA ALA A 16 39.69 40.89 -41.07
C ALA A 16 39.08 39.57 -40.53
N SER A 17 39.27 39.15 -39.27
CA SER A 17 39.13 39.92 -38.03
C SER A 17 39.79 39.21 -36.85
N ASN A 18 40.46 39.96 -35.98
CA ASN A 18 40.86 39.56 -34.63
C ASN A 18 39.62 39.38 -33.72
N LEU A 19 39.66 38.45 -32.77
CA LEU A 19 39.53 38.74 -31.33
C LEU A 19 39.71 37.46 -30.49
N GLU A 20 40.64 37.52 -29.53
CA GLU A 20 40.80 36.57 -28.41
C GLU A 20 39.57 36.56 -27.48
N LEU A 21 39.37 35.46 -26.74
CA LEU A 21 38.84 35.34 -25.35
C LEU A 21 38.50 33.85 -25.03
N PRO A 22 38.41 33.41 -23.76
CA PRO A 22 39.52 33.05 -22.88
C PRO A 22 39.48 31.59 -22.38
N VAL A 23 40.63 31.10 -21.93
CA VAL A 23 40.77 29.94 -21.05
C VAL A 23 40.12 30.26 -19.70
N LEU A 24 39.06 29.56 -19.32
CA LEU A 24 38.52 29.57 -17.96
C LEU A 24 38.75 28.20 -17.31
N SER A 25 39.92 28.10 -16.66
CA SER A 25 40.10 27.21 -15.53
C SER A 25 39.23 27.69 -14.38
N SER A 26 38.23 26.92 -13.95
CA SER A 26 37.65 27.11 -12.62
C SER A 26 38.52 26.39 -11.60
N ARG A 27 39.51 27.13 -11.12
CA ARG A 27 40.23 26.86 -9.88
C ARG A 27 39.21 26.99 -8.75
N ALA A 28 38.59 25.89 -8.33
CA ALA A 28 37.81 25.86 -7.11
C ALA A 28 38.78 26.07 -5.94
N GLU A 29 38.75 27.27 -5.37
CA GLU A 29 39.44 27.62 -4.14
C GLU A 29 39.03 26.65 -3.04
N HIS A 30 40.04 26.25 -2.26
CA HIS A 30 39.90 25.44 -1.07
C HIS A 30 39.03 26.16 -0.03
N ASP A 31 37.75 25.85 0.03
CA ASP A 31 36.95 26.06 1.24
C ASP A 31 36.64 24.69 1.86
N LYS A 32 37.32 24.39 2.98
CA LYS A 32 37.11 23.20 3.82
C LYS A 32 35.79 23.34 4.59
N ARG A 33 34.68 23.32 3.87
CA ARG A 33 33.36 23.00 4.40
C ARG A 33 32.81 21.91 3.50
N ILE A 34 32.62 20.71 4.06
CA ILE A 34 32.04 19.56 3.37
C ILE A 34 30.70 20.02 2.76
N SER A 35 30.70 20.33 1.47
CA SER A 35 29.50 20.72 0.73
C SER A 35 28.63 19.48 0.60
N GLN A 36 27.56 19.40 1.38
CA GLN A 36 26.48 18.45 1.15
C GLN A 36 25.98 18.66 -0.28
N LEU A 37 26.23 17.69 -1.17
CA LEU A 37 25.73 17.69 -2.54
C LEU A 37 24.22 17.45 -2.48
N CYS A 38 23.46 18.55 -2.43
CA CYS A 38 22.01 18.54 -2.51
C CYS A 38 21.63 18.78 -3.97
N HIS A 39 21.12 17.74 -4.63
CA HIS A 39 20.64 17.81 -6.01
C HIS A 39 19.11 17.92 -6.02
N ARG A 40 18.58 18.67 -6.99
CA ARG A 40 17.16 18.64 -7.34
C ARG A 40 17.01 18.05 -8.73
N GLY A 41 16.10 17.11 -8.87
CA GLY A 41 15.74 16.51 -10.16
C GLY A 41 14.26 16.69 -10.43
N GLY A 42 13.92 17.21 -11.61
CA GLY A 42 12.55 17.18 -12.13
C GLY A 42 12.30 15.87 -12.87
N LEU A 43 11.17 15.23 -12.61
CA LEU A 43 10.75 13.98 -13.22
C LEU A 43 9.38 14.12 -13.85
N GLU A 44 9.16 13.34 -14.89
CA GLU A 44 7.91 13.26 -15.64
C GLU A 44 7.69 11.79 -16.05
N ILE A 45 6.45 11.34 -16.01
CA ILE A 45 6.06 10.02 -16.51
C ILE A 45 5.31 10.24 -17.81
N SER A 46 5.79 9.60 -18.88
CA SER A 46 5.16 9.69 -20.20
C SER A 46 4.52 8.37 -20.59
N LYS A 47 3.30 8.44 -21.16
CA LYS A 47 2.56 7.29 -21.71
C LYS A 47 2.43 6.10 -20.73
N PRO A 48 1.94 6.31 -19.50
CA PRO A 48 1.78 5.23 -18.53
C PRO A 48 0.67 4.26 -18.99
N GLN A 49 0.96 2.96 -18.92
CA GLN A 49 0.05 1.88 -19.33
C GLN A 49 -0.03 0.81 -18.26
N TYR A 50 -1.15 0.07 -18.23
CA TYR A 50 -1.35 -1.08 -17.36
C TYR A 50 -2.04 -2.22 -18.10
N ALA A 51 -1.86 -3.45 -17.64
CA ALA A 51 -2.56 -4.63 -18.13
C ALA A 51 -2.92 -5.54 -16.97
N SER A 52 -4.17 -6.02 -16.94
CA SER A 52 -4.63 -7.00 -15.94
C SER A 52 -4.35 -8.41 -16.43
N ILE A 53 -3.66 -9.20 -15.61
CA ILE A 53 -3.21 -10.54 -15.98
C ILE A 53 -3.89 -11.56 -15.08
N HIS A 54 -4.72 -12.41 -15.68
CA HIS A 54 -5.38 -13.53 -14.99
C HIS A 54 -5.09 -14.84 -15.73
N THR A 55 -3.92 -15.41 -15.45
CA THR A 55 -3.38 -16.56 -16.16
C THR A 55 -2.51 -17.44 -15.26
N LYS A 56 -2.27 -18.69 -15.68
CA LYS A 56 -1.35 -19.59 -14.97
C LYS A 56 0.07 -19.40 -15.50
N LEU A 57 0.94 -18.83 -14.68
CA LEU A 57 2.36 -18.69 -14.99
C LEU A 57 3.14 -19.95 -14.56
N PRO A 58 4.21 -20.34 -15.29
CA PRO A 58 5.05 -21.49 -14.93
C PRO A 58 5.87 -21.26 -13.65
N GLY A 59 6.03 -19.99 -13.25
CA GLY A 59 6.65 -19.58 -12.00
C GLY A 59 6.43 -18.09 -11.77
N TRP A 60 6.65 -17.61 -10.55
CA TRP A 60 6.45 -16.20 -10.19
C TRP A 60 7.41 -15.24 -10.93
N SER A 61 8.59 -15.73 -11.33
CA SER A 61 9.60 -14.95 -12.06
C SER A 61 9.47 -15.07 -13.58
N ALA A 62 8.49 -15.84 -14.07
CA ALA A 62 8.32 -16.07 -15.49
C ALA A 62 7.91 -14.76 -16.19
N PRO A 63 8.45 -14.47 -17.38
CA PRO A 63 7.99 -13.34 -18.16
C PRO A 63 6.50 -13.54 -18.51
N ILE A 64 5.75 -12.44 -18.49
CA ILE A 64 4.34 -12.43 -18.89
C ILE A 64 4.32 -12.44 -20.42
N PRO A 65 3.66 -13.41 -21.08
CA PRO A 65 3.60 -13.44 -22.54
C PRO A 65 2.90 -12.21 -23.12
N ASP A 66 3.50 -11.56 -24.13
CA ASP A 66 2.95 -10.32 -24.74
C ASP A 66 1.50 -10.48 -25.24
N ARG A 67 1.15 -11.68 -25.71
CA ARG A 67 -0.21 -12.03 -26.16
C ARG A 67 -1.27 -11.95 -25.05
N GLU A 68 -0.85 -12.04 -23.78
CA GLU A 68 -1.71 -11.95 -22.60
C GLU A 68 -1.71 -10.53 -22.02
N THR A 69 -0.83 -9.64 -22.50
CA THR A 69 -0.77 -8.24 -22.09
C THR A 69 -1.66 -7.37 -22.97
N HIS A 70 -2.90 -7.16 -22.54
CA HIS A 70 -3.79 -6.17 -23.14
C HIS A 70 -3.61 -4.81 -22.45
N TRP A 71 -2.74 -3.97 -23.03
CA TRP A 71 -2.40 -2.66 -22.48
C TRP A 71 -3.55 -1.66 -22.57
N ASN A 72 -3.86 -1.04 -21.45
CA ASN A 72 -4.77 0.09 -21.30
C ASN A 72 -3.99 1.31 -20.80
N GLN A 73 -4.49 2.51 -21.08
CA GLN A 73 -3.89 3.74 -20.55
C GLN A 73 -4.11 3.81 -19.04
N LEU A 74 -3.03 3.99 -18.27
CA LEU A 74 -3.12 4.24 -16.83
C LEU A 74 -3.43 5.73 -16.63
N PRO A 75 -4.52 6.09 -15.92
CA PRO A 75 -4.95 7.48 -15.80
C PRO A 75 -4.12 8.23 -14.74
N LEU A 76 -2.82 8.41 -14.98
CA LEU A 76 -1.98 9.30 -14.18
C LEU A 76 -2.22 10.77 -14.59
N SER A 77 -1.94 11.69 -13.69
CA SER A 77 -2.00 13.13 -13.99
C SER A 77 -0.96 13.59 -15.02
N GLU A 78 0.10 12.80 -15.21
CA GLU A 78 1.27 13.10 -16.07
C GLU A 78 1.93 14.46 -15.74
N LYS A 79 1.67 14.98 -14.53
CA LYS A 79 2.24 16.25 -14.08
C LYS A 79 3.71 16.07 -13.69
N PRO A 80 4.57 17.08 -13.94
CA PRO A 80 5.94 17.05 -13.47
C PRO A 80 5.99 17.11 -11.94
N TRP A 81 6.98 16.45 -11.37
CA TRP A 81 7.26 16.41 -9.94
C TRP A 81 8.75 16.49 -9.68
N GLU A 82 9.14 16.90 -8.48
CA GLU A 82 10.54 17.09 -8.11
C GLU A 82 10.94 16.16 -6.97
N ILE A 83 12.17 15.66 -7.03
CA ILE A 83 12.84 15.05 -5.87
C ILE A 83 14.01 15.91 -5.41
N LYS A 84 14.23 15.89 -4.10
CA LYS A 84 15.42 16.44 -3.47
C LYS A 84 16.30 15.28 -3.01
N LEU A 85 17.45 15.13 -3.66
CA LEU A 85 18.42 14.10 -3.34
C LEU A 85 19.59 14.70 -2.54
N LYS A 86 19.96 14.09 -1.44
CA LYS A 86 21.06 14.50 -0.58
C LYS A 86 21.87 13.27 -0.15
N ASP A 87 23.15 13.24 -0.51
CA ASP A 87 24.04 12.11 -0.20
C ASP A 87 23.49 10.73 -0.67
N GLY A 88 22.76 10.72 -1.80
CA GLY A 88 22.13 9.51 -2.34
C GLY A 88 20.79 9.12 -1.70
N LEU A 89 20.34 9.88 -0.69
CA LEU A 89 19.03 9.72 -0.02
C LEU A 89 18.02 10.73 -0.53
N ILE A 90 16.74 10.35 -0.59
CA ILE A 90 15.66 11.25 -0.92
C ILE A 90 15.26 11.99 0.36
N ASP A 91 15.54 13.29 0.38
CA ASP A 91 15.24 14.21 1.49
C ASP A 91 13.82 14.79 1.39
N GLY A 92 13.12 14.50 0.29
CA GLY A 92 11.72 14.88 0.09
C GLY A 92 11.33 14.96 -1.38
N MET A 93 10.02 15.02 -1.62
CA MET A 93 9.41 15.16 -2.94
C MET A 93 8.51 16.41 -2.98
N THR A 94 8.33 16.97 -4.17
CA THR A 94 7.36 18.05 -4.41
C THR A 94 6.46 17.65 -5.57
N VAL A 95 5.15 17.61 -5.31
CA VAL A 95 4.10 17.19 -6.24
C VAL A 95 3.02 18.27 -6.31
N SER A 96 2.17 18.27 -7.34
CA SER A 96 1.04 19.21 -7.38
C SER A 96 -0.06 18.78 -6.40
N LYS A 97 -0.69 19.72 -5.68
CA LYS A 97 -1.77 19.42 -4.72
C LYS A 97 -2.96 18.68 -5.33
N THR A 98 -3.18 18.82 -6.63
CA THR A 98 -4.27 18.14 -7.34
C THR A 98 -3.99 16.66 -7.58
N VAL A 99 -2.74 16.20 -7.38
CA VAL A 99 -2.37 14.80 -7.57
C VAL A 99 -2.94 13.97 -6.41
N PRO A 100 -3.76 12.94 -6.70
CA PRO A 100 -4.36 12.12 -5.65
C PRO A 100 -3.31 11.29 -4.90
N ILE A 101 -3.61 10.91 -3.66
CA ILE A 101 -2.66 10.24 -2.76
C ILE A 101 -2.18 8.90 -3.35
N TRP A 102 -3.07 8.13 -3.98
CA TRP A 102 -2.69 6.87 -4.63
C TRP A 102 -1.63 7.07 -5.73
N GLU A 103 -1.73 8.14 -6.51
CA GLU A 103 -0.75 8.47 -7.56
C GLU A 103 0.57 8.89 -6.92
N VAL A 104 0.53 9.70 -5.86
CA VAL A 104 1.74 10.08 -5.10
C VAL A 104 2.46 8.84 -4.54
N ASN A 105 1.74 7.81 -4.10
CA ASN A 105 2.35 6.57 -3.64
C ASN A 105 3.03 5.78 -4.79
N ILE A 106 2.51 5.85 -6.02
CA ILE A 106 3.21 5.31 -7.22
C ILE A 106 4.50 6.10 -7.45
N LEU A 107 4.45 7.44 -7.36
CA LEU A 107 5.64 8.30 -7.51
C LEU A 107 6.69 8.00 -6.45
N LYS A 108 6.29 7.81 -5.18
CA LYS A 108 7.19 7.37 -4.08
C LYS A 108 7.84 6.02 -4.41
N GLY A 109 7.09 5.09 -5.01
CA GLY A 109 7.61 3.80 -5.50
C GLY A 109 8.70 3.96 -6.55
N ILE A 110 8.50 4.84 -7.54
CA ILE A 110 9.50 5.15 -8.57
C ILE A 110 10.71 5.85 -7.95
N ALA A 111 10.49 6.86 -7.11
CA ALA A 111 11.52 7.61 -6.42
C ALA A 111 12.41 6.70 -5.58
N SER A 112 11.83 5.70 -4.89
CA SER A 112 12.59 4.73 -4.10
C SER A 112 13.64 3.94 -4.89
N GLN A 113 13.47 3.78 -6.22
CA GLN A 113 14.47 3.12 -7.08
C GLN A 113 15.72 3.99 -7.33
N LEU A 114 15.61 5.30 -7.10
CA LEU A 114 16.70 6.27 -7.28
C LEU A 114 17.50 6.53 -6.00
N GLN A 115 16.97 6.09 -4.86
CA GLN A 115 17.64 6.23 -3.56
C GLN A 115 18.74 5.18 -3.44
N VAL A 116 20.00 5.60 -3.26
CA VAL A 116 21.15 4.69 -3.06
C VAL A 116 22.12 5.32 -2.07
N ASN A 117 22.07 4.90 -0.80
CA ASN A 117 22.91 5.38 0.28
C ASN A 117 24.35 4.82 0.25
N THR A 118 25.11 5.06 -0.83
CA THR A 118 26.51 4.60 -0.99
C THR A 118 27.46 5.16 0.06
N GLN A 119 27.12 6.29 0.66
CA GLN A 119 27.93 6.93 1.70
C GLN A 119 27.67 6.35 3.10
N GLY A 120 26.70 5.44 3.22
CA GLY A 120 26.26 4.85 4.48
C GLY A 120 25.91 5.90 5.52
N LYS A 121 25.05 6.87 5.19
CA LYS A 121 24.44 7.80 6.13
C LYS A 121 23.46 7.06 7.04
N HIS A 122 23.26 7.54 8.26
CA HIS A 122 22.39 6.92 9.27
C HIS A 122 22.76 5.46 9.59
N LEU A 123 24.06 5.21 9.82
CA LEU A 123 24.54 3.88 10.23
C LEU A 123 23.84 3.41 11.51
N THR A 124 23.38 2.17 11.47
CA THR A 124 22.96 1.48 12.68
C THR A 124 24.17 1.07 13.51
N SER A 125 24.02 1.09 14.83
CA SER A 125 25.03 0.58 15.75
C SER A 125 25.15 -0.94 15.59
N GLY A 126 26.36 -1.42 15.30
CA GLY A 126 26.63 -2.84 15.11
C GLY A 126 28.11 -3.12 14.87
N THR A 127 28.57 -4.30 15.29
CA THR A 127 29.96 -4.78 15.19
C THR A 127 30.42 -5.06 13.76
N TRP A 128 29.50 -5.09 12.79
CA TRP A 128 29.73 -5.58 11.42
C TRP A 128 29.42 -4.52 10.35
N ASN A 129 29.89 -3.29 10.55
CA ASN A 129 29.91 -2.27 9.51
C ASN A 129 31.32 -2.18 8.93
N GLN A 130 31.54 -2.79 7.77
CA GLN A 130 32.79 -2.71 7.03
C GLN A 130 32.67 -1.60 5.99
N LYS A 131 33.07 -0.39 6.37
CA LYS A 131 33.33 0.69 5.41
C LYS A 131 34.82 0.69 5.05
N PRO A 132 35.20 0.81 3.77
CA PRO A 132 36.59 0.98 3.42
C PRO A 132 37.08 2.33 3.93
N SER A 133 38.32 2.31 4.43
CA SER A 133 39.15 3.51 4.46
C SER A 133 39.22 4.08 3.04
N GLN A 134 39.16 5.40 2.87
CA GLN A 134 39.24 6.13 1.59
C GLN A 134 40.46 5.75 0.69
N SER A 135 41.32 4.85 1.14
CA SER A 135 42.61 4.44 0.58
C SER A 135 42.61 3.09 -0.16
N SER A 136 41.56 2.27 -0.08
CA SER A 136 41.50 0.96 -0.77
C SER A 136 40.43 0.99 -1.85
N GLY A 137 40.82 1.24 -3.11
CA GLY A 137 39.93 1.40 -4.27
C GLY A 137 39.14 0.15 -4.70
N ALA A 138 38.69 -0.69 -3.77
CA ALA A 138 37.77 -1.80 -4.01
C ALA A 138 36.42 -1.49 -3.33
N PRO A 139 35.29 -1.45 -4.07
CA PRO A 139 33.96 -1.12 -3.55
C PRO A 139 33.32 -2.27 -2.76
N ASN A 140 34.10 -3.15 -2.15
CA ASN A 140 33.56 -4.22 -1.30
C ASN A 140 33.19 -3.63 0.06
N GLU A 141 31.91 -3.30 0.23
CA GLU A 141 31.39 -2.68 1.44
C GLU A 141 30.15 -3.41 1.92
N VAL A 142 30.10 -3.69 3.23
CA VAL A 142 28.90 -4.27 3.85
C VAL A 142 28.57 -3.47 5.09
N TYR A 143 27.41 -2.84 5.11
CA TYR A 143 27.00 -1.96 6.20
C TYR A 143 25.49 -1.91 6.35
N ARG A 144 25.03 -1.48 7.53
CA ARG A 144 23.60 -1.37 7.85
C ARG A 144 23.23 0.06 8.18
N VAL A 145 22.15 0.54 7.57
CA VAL A 145 21.63 1.90 7.74
C VAL A 145 20.15 1.87 8.08
N MET A 146 19.65 2.93 8.74
CA MET A 146 18.22 3.20 8.76
C MET A 146 17.87 4.02 7.51
N GLU A 147 16.88 3.53 6.76
CA GLU A 147 16.46 4.13 5.50
C GLU A 147 14.93 4.06 5.39
N ASP A 148 14.31 5.17 4.99
CA ASP A 148 12.90 5.25 4.68
C ASP A 148 12.63 4.82 3.23
N THR A 149 11.55 4.06 3.07
CA THR A 149 11.06 3.59 1.77
C THR A 149 9.54 3.62 1.79
N VAL A 150 8.91 3.29 0.66
CA VAL A 150 7.44 3.12 0.59
C VAL A 150 6.85 2.17 1.63
N THR A 151 7.67 1.32 2.23
CA THR A 151 7.22 0.31 3.20
C THR A 151 7.46 0.69 4.66
N GLY A 152 8.04 1.86 4.92
CA GLY A 152 8.41 2.34 6.26
C GLY A 152 9.90 2.67 6.38
N GLU A 153 10.29 3.06 7.59
CA GLU A 153 11.66 3.43 7.96
C GLU A 153 12.30 2.26 8.72
N CYS A 154 13.15 1.50 8.02
CA CYS A 154 13.67 0.22 8.51
C CYS A 154 15.19 0.10 8.35
N GLU A 155 15.76 -0.85 9.07
CA GLU A 155 17.16 -1.24 8.86
C GLU A 155 17.31 -1.88 7.47
N VAL A 156 18.26 -1.38 6.69
CA VAL A 156 18.64 -1.89 5.38
C VAL A 156 20.10 -2.32 5.43
N LEU A 157 20.35 -3.57 5.03
CA LEU A 157 21.68 -4.10 4.79
C LEU A 157 22.09 -3.79 3.35
N TYR A 158 23.21 -3.10 3.20
CA TYR A 158 23.90 -2.88 1.93
C TYR A 158 25.04 -3.88 1.77
N ASP A 159 25.12 -4.46 0.57
CA ASP A 159 26.25 -5.25 0.09
C ASP A 159 26.67 -4.66 -1.26
N VAL A 160 27.81 -3.99 -1.26
CA VAL A 160 28.38 -3.29 -2.41
C VAL A 160 29.59 -4.10 -2.86
N SER A 161 29.70 -4.36 -4.17
CA SER A 161 30.84 -5.07 -4.75
C SER A 161 31.05 -4.70 -6.23
N PRO A 162 32.23 -4.90 -6.82
CA PRO A 162 32.41 -4.77 -8.27
C PRO A 162 31.56 -5.82 -9.00
N LEU A 163 30.88 -5.42 -10.07
CA LEU A 163 30.20 -6.36 -10.95
C LEU A 163 31.23 -7.02 -11.88
N PRO A 164 31.38 -8.36 -11.88
CA PRO A 164 32.35 -9.02 -12.74
C PRO A 164 32.00 -8.85 -14.23
N ALA A 165 33.00 -8.56 -15.07
CA ALA A 165 32.80 -8.29 -16.49
C ALA A 165 32.10 -9.44 -17.26
N TYR A 166 32.33 -10.70 -16.87
CA TYR A 166 31.66 -11.85 -17.50
C TYR A 166 30.14 -11.85 -17.25
N VAL A 167 29.67 -11.26 -16.15
CA VAL A 167 28.23 -11.15 -15.86
C VAL A 167 27.58 -10.23 -16.89
N LEU A 168 28.21 -9.09 -17.19
CA LEU A 168 27.73 -8.15 -18.22
C LEU A 168 27.74 -8.76 -19.63
N GLN A 169 28.67 -9.66 -19.94
CA GLN A 169 28.66 -10.40 -21.21
C GLN A 169 27.42 -11.29 -21.34
N SER A 170 26.96 -11.88 -20.25
CA SER A 170 25.78 -12.74 -20.22
C SER A 170 24.45 -11.98 -20.02
N GLN A 171 24.51 -10.81 -19.37
CA GLN A 171 23.36 -9.99 -18.95
C GLN A 171 23.65 -8.50 -19.23
N PRO A 172 23.73 -8.10 -20.51
CA PRO A 172 24.05 -6.72 -20.89
C PRO A 172 22.97 -5.71 -20.42
N GLU A 173 21.74 -6.16 -20.19
CA GLU A 173 20.63 -5.36 -19.70
C GLU A 173 20.84 -4.80 -18.28
N LEU A 174 21.77 -5.36 -17.51
CA LEU A 174 22.12 -4.86 -16.18
C LEU A 174 22.76 -3.47 -16.23
N ALA A 175 23.53 -3.20 -17.29
CA ALA A 175 24.20 -1.92 -17.47
C ALA A 175 24.18 -1.47 -18.93
N PRO A 176 23.03 -1.07 -19.51
CA PRO A 176 22.89 -0.87 -20.96
C PRO A 176 23.85 0.16 -21.54
N LEU A 177 24.21 1.17 -20.76
CA LEU A 177 25.07 2.27 -21.15
C LEU A 177 26.40 2.26 -20.38
N TRP A 178 26.91 1.07 -20.02
CA TRP A 178 28.13 0.95 -19.22
C TRP A 178 29.39 1.53 -19.87
N HIS A 179 29.39 1.65 -21.20
CA HIS A 179 30.48 2.24 -21.98
C HIS A 179 30.50 3.77 -21.95
N LEU A 180 29.41 4.42 -21.51
CA LEU A 180 29.29 5.88 -21.49
C LEU A 180 29.84 6.41 -20.16
N GLY A 181 31.14 6.68 -20.12
CA GLY A 181 31.80 7.36 -19.01
C GLY A 181 33.30 7.07 -18.94
N ASP A 182 34.08 8.05 -18.51
CA ASP A 182 35.55 7.93 -18.40
C ASP A 182 36.02 7.04 -17.23
N LYS A 183 35.10 6.47 -16.43
CA LYS A 183 35.38 5.72 -15.19
C LYS A 183 34.91 4.27 -15.31
N GLU A 184 35.86 3.37 -15.49
CA GLU A 184 35.77 1.97 -15.94
C GLU A 184 35.09 0.96 -14.97
N GLN A 185 34.46 1.41 -13.89
CA GLN A 185 33.94 0.49 -12.87
C GLN A 185 32.41 0.38 -12.90
N VAL A 186 31.95 -0.86 -13.04
CA VAL A 186 30.56 -1.25 -12.81
C VAL A 186 30.43 -1.83 -11.41
N ILE A 187 29.50 -1.30 -10.63
CA ILE A 187 29.31 -1.63 -9.21
C ILE A 187 27.94 -2.27 -9.05
N ASP A 188 27.90 -3.41 -8.37
CA ASP A 188 26.68 -4.10 -7.96
C ASP A 188 26.37 -3.72 -6.51
N VAL A 189 25.15 -3.23 -6.28
CA VAL A 189 24.66 -2.86 -4.95
C VAL A 189 23.41 -3.69 -4.67
N VAL A 190 23.47 -4.51 -3.63
CA VAL A 190 22.35 -5.29 -3.13
C VAL A 190 21.86 -4.69 -1.82
N LYS A 191 20.57 -4.39 -1.75
CA LYS A 191 19.89 -3.97 -0.53
C LYS A 191 18.98 -5.07 -0.03
N SER A 192 19.02 -5.36 1.27
CA SER A 192 18.06 -6.23 1.94
C SER A 192 17.43 -5.50 3.12
N GLN A 193 16.11 -5.39 3.11
CA GLN A 193 15.36 -4.69 4.15
C GLN A 193 14.97 -5.65 5.29
N ASN A 194 15.15 -5.18 6.53
CA ASN A 194 14.80 -5.90 7.74
C ASN A 194 13.51 -5.33 8.35
N PHE A 195 12.36 -5.89 7.99
CA PHE A 195 11.06 -5.48 8.52
C PHE A 195 10.87 -5.79 10.01
N SER A 196 11.73 -6.61 10.63
CA SER A 196 11.69 -6.81 12.09
C SER A 196 12.35 -5.66 12.86
N LYS A 197 13.10 -4.79 12.19
CA LYS A 197 13.77 -3.62 12.80
C LYS A 197 13.41 -2.34 12.03
N CYS A 198 12.31 -1.71 12.45
CA CYS A 198 11.81 -0.47 11.87
C CYS A 198 11.43 0.52 12.96
N ASP A 199 11.76 1.80 12.74
CA ASP A 199 11.40 2.91 13.62
C ASP A 199 10.01 3.45 13.27
N LYS A 200 9.64 3.43 11.98
CA LYS A 200 8.28 3.71 11.50
C LYS A 200 7.76 2.55 10.67
N ARG A 201 6.55 2.09 11.00
CA ARG A 201 5.88 0.96 10.34
C ARG A 201 4.56 1.43 9.74
N LEU A 202 4.23 0.86 8.59
CA LEU A 202 2.92 0.99 7.97
C LEU A 202 2.17 -0.32 8.16
N ASP A 203 1.75 -0.56 9.40
CA ASP A 203 1.03 -1.77 9.77
C ASP A 203 -0.42 -1.39 10.07
N PHE A 204 -1.29 -1.55 9.08
CA PHE A 204 -2.74 -1.55 9.29
C PHE A 204 -3.22 -3.01 9.36
N GLN A 205 -3.80 -3.40 10.49
CA GLN A 205 -4.31 -4.75 10.70
C GLN A 205 -5.71 -4.72 11.28
N PHE A 206 -6.56 -5.63 10.78
CA PHE A 206 -7.87 -5.91 11.33
C PHE A 206 -8.20 -7.40 11.14
N GLY A 207 -8.92 -8.00 12.08
CA GLY A 207 -9.45 -9.35 11.96
C GLY A 207 -8.42 -10.48 12.12
N ILE A 208 -7.21 -10.17 12.63
CA ILE A 208 -6.17 -11.15 12.95
C ILE A 208 -6.13 -11.32 14.47
N ASP A 209 -7.23 -11.81 15.03
CA ASP A 209 -7.34 -12.10 16.46
C ASP A 209 -6.87 -13.53 16.77
N GLY A 210 -6.18 -13.71 17.90
CA GLY A 210 -5.81 -15.04 18.42
C GLY A 210 -4.48 -15.61 17.93
N ILE A 211 -3.73 -14.91 17.06
CA ILE A 211 -2.35 -15.30 16.72
C ILE A 211 -1.40 -14.56 17.67
N SER A 212 -0.96 -15.24 18.73
CA SER A 212 -0.29 -14.62 19.88
C SER A 212 1.25 -14.59 19.80
N ASP A 213 1.84 -15.15 18.75
CA ASP A 213 3.30 -15.36 18.67
C ASP A 213 4.09 -14.19 18.06
N PHE A 214 3.44 -13.10 17.68
CA PHE A 214 4.12 -11.94 17.09
C PHE A 214 3.68 -10.62 17.71
N LYS A 215 4.59 -9.65 17.73
CA LYS A 215 4.33 -8.30 18.25
C LYS A 215 3.67 -7.41 17.19
N HIS A 216 4.12 -7.51 15.94
CA HIS A 216 3.56 -6.78 14.79
C HIS A 216 3.42 -7.69 13.56
N VAL A 217 2.32 -7.58 12.81
CA VAL A 217 2.10 -8.36 11.57
C VAL A 217 3.10 -7.98 10.47
N GLY A 218 3.58 -6.73 10.46
CA GLY A 218 4.50 -6.24 9.43
C GLY A 218 5.96 -6.63 9.61
N GLU A 219 6.30 -7.51 10.55
CA GLU A 219 7.67 -8.03 10.70
C GLU A 219 8.09 -8.96 9.55
N ASN A 220 9.38 -9.31 9.48
CA ASN A 220 9.86 -10.29 8.49
C ASN A 220 9.13 -11.64 8.62
N LYS A 221 8.73 -11.98 9.84
CA LYS A 221 7.93 -13.15 10.18
C LYS A 221 6.94 -12.79 11.28
N ALA A 222 5.64 -12.92 11.00
CA ALA A 222 4.59 -12.83 11.99
C ALA A 222 4.09 -14.25 12.29
N GLY A 223 4.74 -14.89 13.26
CA GLY A 223 4.53 -16.31 13.58
C GLY A 223 4.70 -17.22 12.36
N ASN A 224 3.81 -18.21 12.23
CA ASN A 224 3.72 -19.06 11.04
C ASN A 224 2.75 -18.51 9.99
N PHE A 225 2.11 -17.38 10.24
CA PHE A 225 1.04 -16.82 9.41
C PHE A 225 1.58 -16.02 8.22
N LEU A 226 2.54 -15.11 8.45
CA LEU A 226 3.05 -14.22 7.41
C LEU A 226 4.58 -14.20 7.40
N SER A 227 5.18 -14.21 6.21
CA SER A 227 6.60 -13.94 6.02
C SER A 227 6.81 -12.95 4.88
N ARG A 228 7.72 -11.99 5.09
CA ARG A 228 8.00 -10.90 4.16
C ARG A 228 9.50 -10.74 3.92
N SER A 229 9.86 -10.38 2.69
CA SER A 229 11.22 -10.03 2.30
C SER A 229 11.22 -9.02 1.16
N ALA A 230 12.09 -8.02 1.22
CA ALA A 230 12.34 -7.09 0.12
C ALA A 230 13.84 -7.03 -0.19
N LEU A 231 14.16 -7.19 -1.47
CA LEU A 231 15.52 -7.20 -2.01
C LEU A 231 15.59 -6.24 -3.21
N SER A 232 16.55 -5.33 -3.21
CA SER A 232 16.84 -4.48 -4.37
C SER A 232 18.22 -4.78 -4.90
N ARG A 233 18.37 -4.92 -6.21
CA ARG A 233 19.66 -4.96 -6.90
C ARG A 233 19.79 -3.74 -7.79
N ILE A 234 20.82 -2.96 -7.58
CA ILE A 234 21.09 -1.73 -8.30
C ILE A 234 22.47 -1.84 -8.93
N VAL A 235 22.56 -1.55 -10.22
CA VAL A 235 23.81 -1.55 -10.96
C VAL A 235 24.20 -0.13 -11.31
N LEU A 236 25.40 0.26 -10.89
CA LEU A 236 25.92 1.61 -11.03
C LEU A 236 27.15 1.63 -11.94
N THR A 237 27.39 2.75 -12.59
CA THR A 237 28.65 3.06 -13.28
C THR A 237 29.28 4.30 -12.67
N GLY A 238 30.61 4.29 -12.50
CA GLY A 238 31.36 5.40 -11.91
C GLY A 238 31.99 5.05 -10.58
N SER A 239 31.77 5.88 -9.55
CA SER A 239 32.34 5.71 -8.21
C SER A 239 31.27 5.85 -7.14
N LEU A 240 31.51 5.37 -5.91
CA LEU A 240 30.54 5.48 -4.82
C LEU A 240 30.18 6.92 -4.43
N ASN A 241 31.02 7.91 -4.78
CA ASN A 241 30.76 9.34 -4.54
C ASN A 241 30.03 10.04 -5.70
N GLU A 242 30.14 9.48 -6.91
CA GLU A 242 29.62 10.06 -8.15
C GLU A 242 29.35 8.91 -9.12
N TYR A 243 28.07 8.59 -9.30
CA TYR A 243 27.61 7.42 -10.04
C TYR A 243 26.38 7.73 -10.89
N VAL A 244 26.16 6.89 -11.88
CA VAL A 244 24.93 6.82 -12.67
C VAL A 244 24.27 5.47 -12.41
N ILE A 245 22.97 5.48 -12.13
CA ILE A 245 22.16 4.26 -11.99
C ILE A 245 21.86 3.75 -13.40
N GLN A 246 22.35 2.56 -13.73
CA GLN A 246 22.07 1.91 -15.01
C GLN A 246 20.80 1.08 -14.95
N SER A 247 20.63 0.31 -13.87
CA SER A 247 19.40 -0.42 -13.60
C SER A 247 19.16 -0.52 -12.09
N SER A 248 17.89 -0.57 -11.70
CA SER A 248 17.45 -0.85 -10.34
C SER A 248 16.25 -1.77 -10.39
N VAL A 249 16.37 -2.95 -9.78
CA VAL A 249 15.30 -3.93 -9.68
C VAL A 249 15.01 -4.20 -8.22
N THR A 250 13.80 -3.85 -7.79
CA THR A 250 13.31 -4.17 -6.44
C THR A 250 12.29 -5.28 -6.50
N THR A 251 12.47 -6.31 -5.67
CA THR A 251 11.58 -7.44 -5.52
C THR A 251 11.08 -7.50 -4.09
N ASN A 252 9.76 -7.42 -3.91
CA ASN A 252 9.09 -7.62 -2.63
C ASN A 252 8.26 -8.91 -2.70
N LYS A 253 8.35 -9.72 -1.65
CA LYS A 253 7.66 -11.00 -1.53
C LYS A 253 6.97 -11.06 -0.17
N VAL A 254 5.68 -11.35 -0.18
CA VAL A 254 4.86 -11.62 1.00
C VAL A 254 4.25 -13.01 0.84
N ILE A 255 4.46 -13.87 1.82
CA ILE A 255 3.92 -15.23 1.87
C ILE A 255 2.93 -15.28 3.03
N LEU A 256 1.72 -15.76 2.76
CA LEU A 256 0.62 -15.85 3.71
C LEU A 256 0.22 -17.32 3.87
N SER A 257 0.11 -17.79 5.10
CA SER A 257 -0.28 -19.15 5.45
C SER A 257 -1.45 -19.07 6.44
N PRO A 258 -2.69 -18.94 5.95
CA PRO A 258 -3.85 -18.68 6.80
C PRO A 258 -4.25 -19.87 7.69
N MET A 259 -3.84 -21.10 7.36
CA MET A 259 -4.08 -22.28 8.19
C MET A 259 -2.77 -22.97 8.56
N PHE A 260 -2.62 -23.35 9.83
CA PHE A 260 -1.39 -23.97 10.36
C PHE A 260 -1.06 -25.34 9.78
N TYR A 261 -2.03 -26.03 9.17
CA TYR A 261 -1.92 -27.40 8.67
C TYR A 261 -1.99 -27.52 7.14
N ASN A 262 -2.24 -26.43 6.41
CA ASN A 262 -2.41 -26.49 4.97
C ASN A 262 -1.11 -26.11 4.24
N GLU A 263 -0.75 -26.89 3.21
CA GLU A 263 0.37 -26.57 2.33
C GLU A 263 0.07 -25.37 1.42
N GLN A 264 -1.21 -25.01 1.27
CA GLN A 264 -1.63 -23.88 0.46
C GLN A 264 -1.24 -22.55 1.11
N LYS A 265 -0.23 -21.91 0.53
CA LYS A 265 0.23 -20.57 0.89
C LYS A 265 -0.22 -19.59 -0.17
N GLY A 266 -0.79 -18.47 0.27
CA GLY A 266 -0.91 -17.28 -0.57
C GLY A 266 0.46 -16.65 -0.77
N MET A 267 0.71 -16.08 -1.94
CA MET A 267 1.92 -15.33 -2.21
C MET A 267 1.56 -14.06 -2.97
N ILE A 268 2.08 -12.93 -2.49
CA ILE A 268 2.07 -11.65 -3.20
C ILE A 268 3.51 -11.37 -3.59
N PHE A 269 3.71 -11.11 -4.87
CA PHE A 269 5.01 -10.79 -5.44
C PHE A 269 4.91 -9.47 -6.19
N SER A 270 5.81 -8.54 -5.90
CA SER A 270 5.88 -7.24 -6.54
C SER A 270 7.30 -7.01 -7.05
N ARG A 271 7.43 -6.62 -8.31
CA ARG A 271 8.71 -6.31 -8.93
C ARG A 271 8.64 -4.96 -9.61
N LEU A 272 9.54 -4.05 -9.23
CA LEU A 272 9.75 -2.78 -9.90
C LEU A 272 11.09 -2.85 -10.63
N ASN A 273 11.11 -2.44 -11.89
CA ASN A 273 12.31 -2.39 -12.72
C ASN A 273 12.45 -0.98 -13.29
N LEU A 274 13.60 -0.36 -13.04
CA LEU A 274 14.03 0.90 -13.64
C LEU A 274 15.29 0.62 -14.44
N THR A 275 15.33 1.06 -15.70
CA THR A 275 16.48 0.86 -16.60
C THR A 275 16.78 2.16 -17.34
N LEU A 276 18.04 2.56 -17.36
CA LEU A 276 18.51 3.71 -18.12
C LEU A 276 18.53 3.37 -19.61
N VAL A 277 17.77 4.13 -20.40
CA VAL A 277 17.65 3.90 -21.85
C VAL A 277 18.53 4.85 -22.65
N SER A 278 18.60 6.11 -22.25
CA SER A 278 19.37 7.14 -22.94
C SER A 278 19.77 8.27 -21.99
N TRP A 279 20.75 9.06 -22.41
CA TRP A 279 21.19 10.25 -21.69
C TRP A 279 21.45 11.37 -22.70
N SER A 280 21.17 12.61 -22.31
CA SER A 280 21.46 13.80 -23.09
C SER A 280 21.64 15.02 -22.18
N SER A 281 22.40 16.00 -22.65
CA SER A 281 22.51 17.29 -21.96
C SER A 281 21.16 18.02 -22.03
N ALA A 282 20.62 18.38 -20.87
CA ALA A 282 19.37 19.13 -20.80
C ALA A 282 19.56 20.56 -21.37
N SER A 283 18.59 21.03 -22.15
CA SER A 283 18.47 22.43 -22.58
C SER A 283 17.23 23.06 -21.94
N GLY A 284 17.40 24.13 -21.16
CA GLY A 284 16.30 24.83 -20.50
C GLY A 284 16.24 24.59 -18.99
N SER A 285 15.24 25.18 -18.32
CA SER A 285 14.97 24.96 -16.90
C SER A 285 14.12 23.70 -16.68
N PRO A 286 14.29 22.99 -15.55
CA PRO A 286 13.40 21.90 -15.17
C PRO A 286 11.94 22.35 -15.15
N PRO A 287 10.98 21.46 -15.48
CA PRO A 287 9.56 21.79 -15.41
C PRO A 287 9.16 22.12 -13.97
N SER A 288 8.48 23.24 -13.77
CA SER A 288 8.05 23.71 -12.45
C SER A 288 6.77 23.01 -12.00
N VAL A 289 6.74 22.57 -10.73
CA VAL A 289 5.52 22.02 -10.12
C VAL A 289 4.49 23.11 -9.84
N SER A 290 3.29 22.98 -10.41
CA SER A 290 2.17 23.90 -10.16
C SER A 290 1.45 23.58 -8.85
N ASP A 291 1.17 24.60 -8.04
CA ASP A 291 0.56 24.49 -6.70
C ASP A 291 1.20 23.38 -5.84
N PRO A 292 2.45 23.60 -5.38
CA PRO A 292 3.26 22.53 -4.80
C PRO A 292 2.75 22.07 -3.43
N ARG A 293 2.77 20.75 -3.25
CA ARG A 293 2.66 20.00 -2.00
C ARG A 293 3.98 19.28 -1.76
N LYS A 294 4.52 19.39 -0.55
CA LYS A 294 5.75 18.68 -0.17
C LYS A 294 5.40 17.36 0.50
N GLU A 295 6.17 16.34 0.18
CA GLU A 295 6.21 15.06 0.88
C GLU A 295 7.60 14.94 1.51
N ASP A 296 7.65 14.78 2.83
CA ASP A 296 8.92 14.84 3.58
C ASP A 296 9.68 13.50 3.57
N ASP A 297 9.02 12.40 3.22
CA ASP A 297 9.56 11.05 3.19
C ASP A 297 9.02 10.23 2.02
N LEU A 298 9.57 9.03 1.84
CA LEU A 298 9.10 8.06 0.86
C LEU A 298 8.01 7.13 1.39
N ILE A 299 7.59 7.27 2.64
CA ILE A 299 6.68 6.34 3.31
C ILE A 299 5.29 6.44 2.66
N TYR A 300 4.67 5.29 2.37
CA TYR A 300 3.33 5.23 1.79
C TYR A 300 2.33 6.00 2.67
N SER A 301 1.55 6.86 2.03
CA SER A 301 0.54 7.68 2.70
C SER A 301 -0.83 7.04 2.51
N TYR A 302 -1.51 6.72 3.60
CA TYR A 302 -2.92 6.36 3.54
C TYR A 302 -3.77 7.60 3.32
N GLU A 303 -4.88 7.46 2.60
CA GLU A 303 -5.90 8.51 2.57
C GLU A 303 -6.48 8.63 3.99
N SER A 304 -6.04 9.65 4.73
CA SER A 304 -6.54 9.92 6.05
C SER A 304 -8.03 10.25 5.97
N SER A 305 -8.88 9.49 6.64
CA SER A 305 -10.29 9.83 6.87
C SER A 305 -10.45 11.11 7.69
N GLU A 306 -9.37 11.56 8.36
CA GLU A 306 -9.36 12.73 9.25
C GLU A 306 -9.46 14.07 8.52
N ASN A 307 -9.11 14.15 7.22
CA ASN A 307 -9.30 15.36 6.41
C ASN A 307 -10.69 15.47 5.75
N ASN A 308 -11.59 14.51 6.00
CA ASN A 308 -12.90 14.42 5.32
C ASN A 308 -14.10 14.53 6.26
N VAL A 309 -13.96 15.15 7.44
CA VAL A 309 -15.12 15.46 8.31
C VAL A 309 -15.92 16.68 7.80
N TYR A 310 -15.33 17.49 6.90
CA TYR A 310 -16.05 18.55 6.20
C TYR A 310 -15.71 18.53 4.71
N GLN A 311 -16.67 18.03 3.91
CA GLN A 311 -16.66 17.89 2.44
C GLN A 311 -15.98 16.65 1.85
N LYS A 312 -16.75 15.57 1.68
CA LYS A 312 -16.76 14.83 0.41
C LYS A 312 -18.09 14.06 0.24
N GLU A 313 -19.05 14.75 -0.38
CA GLU A 313 -19.79 14.10 -1.47
C GLU A 313 -18.76 13.98 -2.62
N LEU A 314 -18.69 12.80 -3.25
CA LEU A 314 -17.86 12.44 -4.41
C LEU A 314 -16.46 11.87 -4.08
N GLU A 315 -16.39 10.54 -4.01
CA GLU A 315 -15.41 9.64 -4.67
C GLU A 315 -15.43 8.28 -3.91
N GLU A 316 -16.43 7.44 -4.23
CA GLU A 316 -16.67 6.11 -3.62
C GLU A 316 -16.14 4.94 -4.49
N ASP A 317 -15.47 5.22 -5.61
CA ASP A 317 -15.29 4.22 -6.68
C ASP A 317 -14.08 3.26 -6.50
N SER A 318 -13.05 3.61 -5.72
CA SER A 318 -11.80 2.82 -5.71
C SER A 318 -11.76 1.60 -4.78
N LEU A 319 -12.63 1.53 -3.75
CA LEU A 319 -12.62 0.41 -2.78
C LEU A 319 -13.51 -0.77 -3.21
N LEU A 320 -14.44 -0.54 -4.13
CA LEU A 320 -15.41 -1.55 -4.60
C LEU A 320 -14.79 -2.57 -5.56
N GLU A 321 -13.80 -2.19 -6.35
CA GLU A 321 -13.21 -3.06 -7.38
C GLU A 321 -12.37 -4.20 -6.77
N MET A 322 -11.60 -3.94 -5.70
CA MET A 322 -10.73 -4.95 -5.08
C MET A 322 -11.50 -6.07 -4.35
N SER A 323 -12.69 -5.78 -3.80
CA SER A 323 -13.44 -6.74 -2.98
C SER A 323 -14.27 -7.74 -3.78
N LEU A 324 -14.64 -7.39 -5.02
CA LEU A 324 -15.55 -8.20 -5.87
C LEU A 324 -14.82 -9.28 -6.69
N GLU A 325 -13.52 -9.12 -6.97
CA GLU A 325 -12.76 -10.13 -7.71
C GLU A 325 -12.42 -11.38 -6.87
N SER A 326 -12.31 -11.25 -5.55
CA SER A 326 -11.96 -12.38 -4.66
C SER A 326 -13.07 -13.42 -4.46
N GLY A 327 -14.30 -13.17 -4.96
CA GLY A 327 -15.47 -14.03 -4.74
C GLY A 327 -15.84 -14.94 -5.91
N ARG A 328 -15.17 -14.84 -7.06
CA ARG A 328 -15.49 -15.65 -8.25
C ARG A 328 -14.56 -16.85 -8.37
N SER A 329 -14.78 -17.88 -7.57
CA SER A 329 -14.29 -19.22 -7.91
C SER A 329 -15.16 -19.83 -9.01
N ALA A 330 -14.48 -20.35 -10.01
CA ALA A 330 -14.97 -20.86 -11.28
C ALA A 330 -16.13 -21.87 -11.18
N SER A 331 -17.25 -21.52 -11.80
CA SER A 331 -18.15 -22.47 -12.46
C SER A 331 -18.85 -21.75 -13.61
N GLU A 332 -18.25 -21.82 -14.80
CA GLU A 332 -18.88 -21.99 -16.12
C GLU A 332 -17.92 -21.49 -17.21
N GLU A 333 -17.47 -22.43 -18.03
CA GLU A 333 -16.83 -22.17 -19.31
C GLU A 333 -17.82 -21.45 -20.23
N SER A 334 -17.54 -20.20 -20.55
CA SER A 334 -18.12 -19.53 -21.71
C SER A 334 -17.26 -18.33 -22.08
N SER A 335 -16.52 -18.49 -23.17
CA SER A 335 -15.91 -17.42 -23.95
C SER A 335 -16.88 -16.24 -24.10
N GLY A 336 -16.53 -15.09 -23.52
CA GLY A 336 -17.36 -13.89 -23.56
C GLY A 336 -16.51 -12.67 -23.23
N SER A 337 -16.30 -11.83 -24.24
CA SER A 337 -15.57 -10.56 -24.17
C SER A 337 -15.90 -9.77 -22.90
N ILE A 338 -14.87 -9.43 -22.12
CA ILE A 338 -14.99 -8.51 -20.99
C ILE A 338 -15.35 -7.12 -21.55
N ARG A 339 -16.62 -6.76 -21.47
CA ARG A 339 -17.08 -5.38 -21.66
C ARG A 339 -16.70 -4.59 -20.40
N PRO A 340 -16.21 -3.35 -20.51
CA PRO A 340 -16.00 -2.49 -19.35
C PRO A 340 -17.38 -2.22 -18.73
N ILE A 341 -17.64 -2.77 -17.54
CA ILE A 341 -18.89 -2.52 -16.81
C ILE A 341 -18.75 -1.16 -16.13
N SER A 342 -19.03 -0.12 -16.91
CA SER A 342 -19.38 1.22 -16.46
C SER A 342 -20.83 1.27 -15.92
N SER A 343 -21.34 0.22 -15.25
CA SER A 343 -22.59 0.33 -14.51
C SER A 343 -22.25 0.59 -13.04
N LYS A 344 -22.34 1.86 -12.64
CA LYS A 344 -22.40 2.31 -11.24
C LYS A 344 -23.25 1.31 -10.45
N ILE A 345 -22.62 0.45 -9.66
CA ILE A 345 -23.36 -0.50 -8.82
C ILE A 345 -24.00 0.33 -7.72
N ASN A 346 -25.33 0.41 -7.68
CA ASN A 346 -26.01 1.03 -6.55
C ASN A 346 -25.85 0.10 -5.33
N PRO A 347 -25.08 0.50 -4.30
CA PRO A 347 -24.76 -0.40 -3.18
C PRO A 347 -26.02 -0.82 -2.41
N VAL A 348 -27.03 0.06 -2.32
CA VAL A 348 -28.32 -0.24 -1.67
C VAL A 348 -29.06 -1.36 -2.42
N GLU A 349 -29.05 -1.31 -3.76
CA GLU A 349 -29.70 -2.33 -4.57
C GLU A 349 -28.96 -3.67 -4.53
N ALA A 350 -27.62 -3.65 -4.57
CA ALA A 350 -26.80 -4.84 -4.45
C ALA A 350 -27.01 -5.55 -3.11
N VAL A 351 -27.00 -4.80 -2.00
CA VAL A 351 -27.30 -5.29 -0.66
C VAL A 351 -28.70 -5.90 -0.59
N ARG A 352 -29.71 -5.21 -1.13
CA ARG A 352 -31.09 -5.71 -1.14
C ARG A 352 -31.20 -7.04 -1.89
N LYS A 353 -30.53 -7.16 -3.02
CA LYS A 353 -30.51 -8.38 -3.84
C LYS A 353 -29.88 -9.54 -3.05
N ILE A 354 -28.65 -9.36 -2.58
CA ILE A 354 -27.89 -10.43 -1.90
C ILE A 354 -28.57 -10.84 -0.59
N ALA A 355 -29.07 -9.90 0.21
CA ALA A 355 -29.80 -10.22 1.44
C ALA A 355 -31.11 -10.98 1.15
N SER A 356 -31.77 -10.70 0.02
CA SER A 356 -32.97 -11.42 -0.41
C SER A 356 -32.68 -12.84 -0.88
N GLU A 357 -31.54 -13.07 -1.53
CA GLU A 357 -31.04 -14.40 -1.90
C GLU A 357 -30.76 -15.23 -0.65
N ILE A 358 -29.94 -14.72 0.28
CA ILE A 358 -29.63 -15.37 1.56
C ILE A 358 -30.94 -15.69 2.33
N GLY A 359 -31.86 -14.73 2.42
CA GLY A 359 -33.13 -14.95 3.12
C GLY A 359 -34.00 -16.06 2.51
N SER A 360 -33.88 -16.30 1.20
CA SER A 360 -34.56 -17.38 0.48
C SER A 360 -33.89 -18.72 0.74
N GLU A 361 -32.56 -18.76 0.75
CA GLU A 361 -31.76 -19.96 1.01
C GLU A 361 -31.94 -20.44 2.45
N LEU A 362 -32.05 -19.51 3.40
CA LEU A 362 -32.34 -19.82 4.81
C LEU A 362 -33.74 -20.44 5.04
N GLN A 363 -34.63 -20.47 4.03
CA GLN A 363 -35.88 -21.25 4.10
C GLN A 363 -35.61 -22.77 4.02
N TYR A 364 -34.49 -23.16 3.42
CA TYR A 364 -34.13 -24.54 3.12
C TYR A 364 -32.72 -24.82 3.64
N PRO A 365 -32.54 -25.13 4.95
CA PRO A 365 -31.23 -25.29 5.55
C PRO A 365 -30.29 -26.27 4.83
N ASP A 366 -30.85 -27.33 4.24
CA ASP A 366 -30.08 -28.34 3.49
C ASP A 366 -29.45 -27.82 2.18
N ALA A 367 -29.92 -26.68 1.67
CA ALA A 367 -29.39 -26.04 0.47
C ALA A 367 -28.23 -25.07 0.76
N ILE A 368 -28.06 -24.62 2.01
CA ILE A 368 -27.08 -23.60 2.41
C ILE A 368 -25.64 -23.93 1.94
N PRO A 369 -25.12 -25.16 2.11
CA PRO A 369 -23.78 -25.49 1.64
C PRO A 369 -23.65 -25.48 0.11
N LYS A 370 -24.73 -25.85 -0.60
CA LYS A 370 -24.75 -25.96 -2.07
C LYS A 370 -24.84 -24.59 -2.74
N GLU A 371 -25.53 -23.65 -2.10
CA GLU A 371 -25.78 -22.30 -2.62
C GLU A 371 -24.68 -21.29 -2.27
N ASN A 372 -23.60 -21.73 -1.61
CA ASN A 372 -22.51 -20.88 -1.14
C ASN A 372 -23.00 -19.68 -0.31
N THR A 373 -24.06 -19.87 0.50
CA THR A 373 -24.70 -18.80 1.27
C THR A 373 -23.71 -18.04 2.16
N LEU A 374 -22.72 -18.75 2.73
CA LEU A 374 -21.67 -18.12 3.54
C LEU A 374 -20.81 -17.14 2.72
N ALA A 375 -20.45 -17.49 1.49
CA ALA A 375 -19.71 -16.59 0.61
C ALA A 375 -20.55 -15.34 0.26
N LYS A 376 -21.84 -15.52 0.01
CA LYS A 376 -22.79 -14.41 -0.21
C LYS A 376 -22.88 -13.50 1.02
N PHE A 377 -22.88 -14.06 2.23
CA PHE A 377 -22.88 -13.28 3.47
C PHE A 377 -21.59 -12.47 3.65
N THR A 378 -20.43 -13.05 3.31
CA THR A 378 -19.16 -12.32 3.29
C THR A 378 -19.20 -11.15 2.30
N ILE A 379 -19.74 -11.35 1.10
CA ILE A 379 -19.91 -10.29 0.10
C ILE A 379 -20.87 -9.21 0.61
N LEU A 380 -22.00 -9.60 1.21
CA LEU A 380 -22.96 -8.69 1.82
C LEU A 380 -22.29 -7.80 2.87
N THR A 381 -21.49 -8.38 3.75
CA THR A 381 -20.74 -7.65 4.79
C THR A 381 -19.75 -6.66 4.17
N ARG A 382 -19.01 -7.05 3.13
CA ARG A 382 -18.09 -6.15 2.41
C ARG A 382 -18.80 -4.99 1.73
N LEU A 383 -19.99 -5.22 1.16
CA LEU A 383 -20.80 -4.13 0.59
C LEU A 383 -21.25 -3.16 1.68
N VAL A 384 -21.69 -3.67 2.83
CA VAL A 384 -22.09 -2.86 3.98
C VAL A 384 -20.91 -2.05 4.55
N GLN A 385 -19.69 -2.58 4.52
CA GLN A 385 -18.48 -1.90 5.00
C GLN A 385 -18.14 -0.61 4.24
N VAL A 386 -18.52 -0.52 2.97
CA VAL A 386 -18.23 0.67 2.13
C VAL A 386 -19.43 1.62 2.01
N MET A 387 -20.54 1.34 2.71
CA MET A 387 -21.74 2.18 2.67
C MET A 387 -21.70 3.31 3.69
N SER A 388 -22.21 4.47 3.29
CA SER A 388 -22.50 5.60 4.18
C SER A 388 -23.69 5.31 5.12
N ALA A 389 -23.77 6.05 6.23
CA ALA A 389 -24.90 5.94 7.16
C ALA A 389 -26.26 6.23 6.50
N LYS A 390 -26.29 7.11 5.49
CA LYS A 390 -27.49 7.41 4.69
C LYS A 390 -27.94 6.19 3.88
N GLN A 391 -27.02 5.55 3.17
CA GLN A 391 -27.29 4.35 2.37
C GLN A 391 -27.70 3.17 3.27
N LEU A 392 -27.05 2.98 4.42
CA LEU A 392 -27.42 1.94 5.39
C LEU A 392 -28.83 2.15 5.94
N LYS A 393 -29.19 3.41 6.22
CA LYS A 393 -30.54 3.77 6.68
C LYS A 393 -31.60 3.55 5.60
N GLU A 394 -31.28 3.84 4.34
CA GLU A 394 -32.14 3.56 3.20
C GLU A 394 -32.37 2.05 3.03
N ALA A 395 -31.29 1.27 2.96
CA ALA A 395 -31.35 -0.19 2.88
C ALA A 395 -32.15 -0.76 4.07
N GLY A 396 -31.87 -0.30 5.28
CA GLY A 396 -32.58 -0.72 6.49
C GLY A 396 -34.06 -0.40 6.48
N ARG A 397 -34.49 0.75 5.94
CA ARG A 397 -35.93 1.05 5.76
C ARG A 397 -36.60 0.08 4.80
N SER A 398 -35.90 -0.32 3.73
CA SER A 398 -36.45 -1.20 2.70
C SER A 398 -36.53 -2.67 3.12
N LEU A 399 -35.56 -3.13 3.92
CA LEU A 399 -35.43 -4.54 4.32
C LEU A 399 -36.07 -4.84 5.67
N TYR A 400 -36.39 -3.83 6.48
CA TYR A 400 -36.92 -4.02 7.82
C TYR A 400 -38.22 -4.82 7.83
N THR A 401 -38.23 -5.87 8.65
CA THR A 401 -39.41 -6.68 8.92
C THR A 401 -39.69 -6.67 10.42
N PRO A 402 -40.88 -6.20 10.86
CA PRO A 402 -41.24 -6.22 12.28
C PRO A 402 -41.28 -7.64 12.85
N SER A 403 -40.93 -7.77 14.14
CA SER A 403 -40.87 -9.05 14.88
C SER A 403 -42.20 -9.82 14.97
N ASN A 404 -43.32 -9.24 14.53
CA ASN A 404 -44.64 -9.87 14.54
C ASN A 404 -44.83 -10.89 13.40
N LYS A 405 -43.91 -10.95 12.42
CA LYS A 405 -43.93 -11.99 11.37
C LYS A 405 -43.29 -13.29 11.89
N PRO A 406 -43.70 -14.47 11.36
CA PRO A 406 -43.06 -15.73 11.74
C PRO A 406 -41.55 -15.65 11.53
N SER A 407 -40.81 -16.11 12.55
CA SER A 407 -39.36 -16.01 12.69
C SER A 407 -38.57 -16.67 11.55
N SER A 408 -39.22 -17.57 10.83
CA SER A 408 -38.70 -18.32 9.68
C SER A 408 -39.22 -17.82 8.33
N SER A 409 -39.92 -16.68 8.23
CA SER A 409 -40.35 -16.16 6.92
C SER A 409 -39.16 -15.63 6.10
N ARG A 410 -39.25 -15.76 4.76
CA ARG A 410 -38.23 -15.23 3.83
C ARG A 410 -37.85 -13.78 4.15
N THR A 411 -38.85 -12.92 4.36
CA THR A 411 -38.61 -11.50 4.69
C THR A 411 -37.95 -11.30 6.05
N SER A 412 -38.23 -12.17 7.04
CA SER A 412 -37.56 -12.13 8.35
C SER A 412 -36.09 -12.57 8.21
N ASN A 413 -35.82 -13.63 7.46
CA ASN A 413 -34.46 -14.11 7.21
C ASN A 413 -33.63 -13.08 6.41
N THR A 414 -34.24 -12.40 5.43
CA THR A 414 -33.60 -11.31 4.70
C THR A 414 -33.23 -10.15 5.62
N TRP A 415 -34.14 -9.74 6.51
CA TRP A 415 -33.84 -8.71 7.51
C TRP A 415 -32.70 -9.12 8.44
N LYS A 416 -32.73 -10.36 8.95
CA LYS A 416 -31.67 -10.91 9.82
C LYS A 416 -30.31 -10.90 9.12
N ALA A 417 -30.24 -11.42 7.89
CA ALA A 417 -29.00 -11.43 7.11
C ALA A 417 -28.41 -10.02 6.92
N PHE A 418 -29.23 -9.03 6.59
CA PHE A 418 -28.78 -7.64 6.47
C PHE A 418 -28.36 -7.05 7.83
N ARG A 419 -29.17 -7.25 8.88
CA ARG A 419 -28.90 -6.76 10.23
C ARG A 419 -27.58 -7.32 10.77
N ASP A 420 -27.35 -8.60 10.59
CA ASP A 420 -26.16 -9.28 11.09
C ASP A 420 -24.92 -8.86 10.28
N ALA A 421 -25.06 -8.64 8.97
CA ALA A 421 -24.00 -8.05 8.15
C ALA A 421 -23.63 -6.62 8.59
N VAL A 422 -24.61 -5.82 9.06
CA VAL A 422 -24.34 -4.51 9.69
C VAL A 422 -23.63 -4.67 11.04
N GLY A 423 -23.95 -5.72 11.82
CA GLY A 423 -23.21 -6.13 13.02
C GLY A 423 -21.73 -6.42 12.74
N GLU A 424 -21.46 -7.21 11.71
CA GLU A 424 -20.12 -7.67 11.34
C GLU A 424 -19.32 -6.66 10.50
N ALA A 425 -19.94 -5.55 10.07
CA ALA A 425 -19.28 -4.57 9.21
C ALA A 425 -18.16 -3.81 9.94
N GLY A 426 -18.32 -3.52 11.23
CA GLY A 426 -17.24 -2.92 12.01
C GLY A 426 -16.90 -1.46 11.71
N THR A 427 -17.76 -0.73 10.99
CA THR A 427 -17.53 0.67 10.61
C THR A 427 -18.27 1.64 11.53
N GLY A 428 -17.82 2.90 11.60
CA GLY A 428 -18.55 3.97 12.30
C GLY A 428 -20.00 4.14 11.83
N PRO A 429 -20.27 4.25 10.50
CA PRO A 429 -21.63 4.26 9.95
C PRO A 429 -22.51 3.08 10.37
N ALA A 430 -21.95 1.87 10.42
CA ALA A 430 -22.67 0.68 10.87
C ALA A 430 -23.00 0.75 12.36
N LEU A 431 -22.04 1.16 13.21
CA LEU A 431 -22.24 1.33 14.65
C LEU A 431 -23.37 2.34 14.95
N VAL A 432 -23.34 3.51 14.30
CA VAL A 432 -24.39 4.53 14.48
C VAL A 432 -25.75 4.01 14.02
N THR A 433 -25.79 3.24 12.93
CA THR A 433 -27.02 2.62 12.43
C THR A 433 -27.59 1.60 13.42
N LEU A 434 -26.74 0.76 14.02
CA LEU A 434 -27.14 -0.20 15.05
C LEU A 434 -27.65 0.49 16.30
N LYS A 435 -26.95 1.53 16.75
CA LYS A 435 -27.38 2.38 17.86
C LYS A 435 -28.77 2.95 17.60
N GLU A 436 -29.03 3.49 16.40
CA GLU A 436 -30.37 3.96 16.01
C GLU A 436 -31.41 2.84 16.09
N TRP A 437 -31.09 1.63 15.61
CA TRP A 437 -32.02 0.49 15.64
C TRP A 437 -32.35 0.04 17.07
N ILE A 438 -31.38 0.04 17.97
CA ILE A 438 -31.58 -0.32 19.39
C ILE A 438 -32.39 0.77 20.09
N MET A 439 -32.02 2.05 19.93
CA MET A 439 -32.71 3.18 20.55
C MET A 439 -34.15 3.34 20.06
N SER A 440 -34.39 3.18 18.76
CA SER A 440 -35.75 3.17 18.17
C SER A 440 -36.50 1.87 18.45
N LYS A 441 -35.86 0.92 19.14
CA LYS A 441 -36.39 -0.39 19.47
C LYS A 441 -36.85 -1.18 18.24
N LYS A 442 -36.18 -1.02 17.10
CA LYS A 442 -36.28 -1.90 15.92
C LYS A 442 -35.57 -3.23 16.15
N VAL A 443 -34.53 -3.23 16.97
CA VAL A 443 -33.82 -4.42 17.46
C VAL A 443 -33.87 -4.36 18.99
N ARG A 444 -34.24 -5.47 19.65
CA ARG A 444 -34.46 -5.52 21.11
C ARG A 444 -34.06 -6.88 21.66
N GLY A 445 -33.91 -6.97 22.99
CA GLY A 445 -33.74 -8.23 23.69
C GLY A 445 -32.52 -9.00 23.20
N GLU A 446 -32.71 -10.29 22.91
CA GLU A 446 -31.65 -11.20 22.46
C GLU A 446 -30.92 -10.72 21.21
N ASP A 447 -31.66 -10.32 20.16
CA ASP A 447 -31.08 -9.84 18.92
C ASP A 447 -30.16 -8.61 19.14
N ALA A 448 -30.59 -7.67 20.00
CA ALA A 448 -29.79 -6.49 20.32
C ALA A 448 -28.53 -6.87 21.09
N ALA A 449 -28.70 -7.75 22.07
CA ALA A 449 -27.63 -8.22 22.90
C ALA A 449 -26.56 -8.96 22.05
N GLU A 450 -26.98 -9.81 21.10
CA GLU A 450 -26.07 -10.58 20.23
C GLU A 450 -25.23 -9.67 19.34
N LEU A 451 -25.87 -8.70 18.65
CA LEU A 451 -25.14 -7.71 17.85
C LEU A 451 -24.16 -6.91 18.68
N VAL A 452 -24.54 -6.48 19.88
CA VAL A 452 -23.63 -5.73 20.76
C VAL A 452 -22.44 -6.56 21.18
N SER A 453 -22.61 -7.86 21.39
CA SER A 453 -21.49 -8.75 21.73
C SER A 453 -20.53 -9.02 20.57
N SER A 454 -20.96 -8.89 19.31
CA SER A 454 -20.07 -9.07 18.16
C SER A 454 -19.25 -7.82 17.83
N LEU A 455 -19.74 -6.63 18.21
CA LEU A 455 -19.11 -5.34 17.90
C LEU A 455 -17.62 -5.22 18.27
N PRO A 456 -17.15 -5.63 19.47
CA PRO A 456 -15.73 -5.54 19.81
C PRO A 456 -14.82 -6.32 18.85
N ARG A 457 -15.29 -7.47 18.36
CA ARG A 457 -14.55 -8.31 17.40
C ARG A 457 -14.69 -7.78 15.97
N ALA A 458 -15.84 -7.22 15.64
CA ALA A 458 -16.13 -6.72 14.30
C ALA A 458 -15.44 -5.38 14.01
N ALA A 459 -15.12 -4.56 15.02
CA ALA A 459 -14.63 -3.19 14.86
C ALA A 459 -13.34 -3.09 13.99
N LEU A 460 -13.48 -2.56 12.77
CA LEU A 460 -12.38 -2.40 11.80
C LEU A 460 -11.27 -1.50 12.33
N THR A 461 -11.68 -0.37 12.90
CA THR A 461 -10.81 0.68 13.44
C THR A 461 -11.43 1.22 14.72
N PRO A 462 -10.98 0.78 15.92
CA PRO A 462 -11.49 1.28 17.18
C PRO A 462 -10.92 2.68 17.48
N THR A 463 -11.28 3.68 16.67
CA THR A 463 -10.89 5.07 16.90
C THR A 463 -11.49 5.58 18.22
N PRO A 464 -10.94 6.64 18.82
CA PRO A 464 -11.54 7.26 20.01
C PRO A 464 -13.03 7.59 19.81
N GLU A 465 -13.41 8.07 18.62
CA GLU A 465 -14.80 8.37 18.27
C GLU A 465 -15.66 7.11 18.23
N TYR A 466 -15.15 6.02 17.61
CA TYR A 466 -15.84 4.74 17.59
C TYR A 466 -16.07 4.21 19.01
N LEU A 467 -15.05 4.27 19.87
CA LEU A 467 -15.15 3.82 21.26
C LEU A 467 -16.16 4.67 22.05
N ASN A 468 -16.12 6.00 21.89
CA ASN A 468 -17.09 6.89 22.53
C ASN A 468 -18.54 6.57 22.10
N GLU A 469 -18.74 6.22 20.83
CA GLU A 469 -20.05 5.79 20.31
C GLU A 469 -20.45 4.37 20.73
N PHE A 470 -19.49 3.51 21.11
CA PHE A 470 -19.71 2.14 21.55
C PHE A 470 -20.06 2.01 23.05
N PHE A 471 -19.65 2.95 23.90
CA PHE A 471 -19.93 2.90 25.34
C PHE A 471 -21.20 3.60 25.88
N PRO A 472 -22.19 4.07 25.10
CA PRO A 472 -23.38 4.68 25.68
C PRO A 472 -24.21 3.65 26.45
N HIS A 473 -24.98 4.13 27.43
CA HIS A 473 -25.66 3.30 28.41
C HIS A 473 -26.62 2.26 27.79
N GLU A 474 -27.18 2.53 26.62
CA GLU A 474 -28.06 1.63 25.88
C GLU A 474 -27.33 0.37 25.40
N LEU A 475 -26.11 0.50 24.86
CA LEU A 475 -25.29 -0.64 24.43
C LEU A 475 -24.81 -1.43 25.64
N ARG A 476 -24.44 -0.74 26.73
CA ARG A 476 -24.07 -1.39 28.01
C ARG A 476 -25.22 -2.21 28.60
N CYS A 477 -26.46 -1.70 28.55
CA CYS A 477 -27.64 -2.45 28.98
C CYS A 477 -27.84 -3.73 28.15
N ALA A 478 -27.66 -3.67 26.83
CA ALA A 478 -27.75 -4.85 25.97
C ALA A 478 -26.64 -5.87 26.26
N ALA A 479 -25.41 -5.40 26.50
CA ALA A 479 -24.27 -6.25 26.86
C ALA A 479 -24.48 -7.03 28.16
N VAL A 480 -25.11 -6.43 29.18
CA VAL A 480 -25.45 -7.10 30.44
C VAL A 480 -26.24 -8.39 30.19
N PHE A 481 -27.24 -8.37 29.31
CA PHE A 481 -28.04 -9.56 29.01
C PHE A 481 -27.24 -10.66 28.31
N GLN A 482 -26.25 -10.33 27.45
CA GLN A 482 -25.36 -11.37 26.89
C GLN A 482 -24.42 -11.95 27.92
N ILE A 483 -23.87 -11.10 28.79
CA ILE A 483 -22.97 -11.58 29.86
C ILE A 483 -23.71 -12.59 30.72
N MET A 484 -24.96 -12.34 31.11
CA MET A 484 -25.76 -13.31 31.89
C MET A 484 -26.02 -14.62 31.15
N LYS A 485 -26.28 -14.57 29.85
CA LYS A 485 -26.47 -15.78 29.01
C LYS A 485 -25.22 -16.63 28.90
N ALA A 486 -24.04 -16.01 28.90
CA ALA A 486 -22.76 -16.71 28.86
C ALA A 486 -22.42 -17.46 30.17
N GLN A 487 -23.34 -17.49 31.15
CA GLN A 487 -23.16 -18.14 32.45
C GLN A 487 -21.84 -17.71 33.10
N PRO A 488 -21.69 -16.41 33.39
CA PRO A 488 -20.43 -15.84 33.80
C PRO A 488 -20.06 -16.37 35.20
N PRO A 489 -18.76 -16.54 35.50
CA PRO A 489 -18.33 -17.03 36.79
C PRO A 489 -18.72 -16.05 37.90
N ALA A 490 -18.89 -16.56 39.13
CA ALA A 490 -19.41 -15.80 40.26
C ALA A 490 -18.62 -14.52 40.58
N ASN A 491 -17.30 -14.52 40.34
CA ASN A 491 -16.45 -13.34 40.51
C ASN A 491 -16.78 -12.22 39.52
N MET A 492 -17.16 -12.54 38.28
CA MET A 492 -17.61 -11.56 37.29
C MET A 492 -18.98 -10.99 37.68
N LEU A 493 -19.91 -11.83 38.14
CA LEU A 493 -21.21 -11.38 38.67
C LEU A 493 -21.06 -10.44 39.86
N GLN A 494 -20.19 -10.80 40.81
CA GLN A 494 -19.89 -9.96 41.97
C GLN A 494 -19.30 -8.62 41.53
N ARG A 495 -18.39 -8.63 40.55
CA ARG A 495 -17.82 -7.39 40.00
C ARG A 495 -18.87 -6.53 39.30
N MET A 496 -19.77 -7.11 38.53
CA MET A 496 -20.88 -6.39 37.90
C MET A 496 -21.81 -5.76 38.94
N ALA A 497 -22.14 -6.49 40.01
CA ALA A 497 -22.95 -5.98 41.12
C ALA A 497 -22.25 -4.80 41.84
N GLU A 498 -20.95 -4.90 42.11
CA GLU A 498 -20.15 -3.82 42.70
C GLU A 498 -20.17 -2.55 41.83
N LEU A 499 -19.96 -2.72 40.52
CA LEU A 499 -19.96 -1.61 39.55
C LEU A 499 -21.31 -0.87 39.49
N THR A 500 -22.42 -1.48 39.91
CA THR A 500 -23.71 -0.75 40.00
C THR A 500 -23.74 0.39 41.02
N ASN A 501 -22.78 0.42 41.95
CA ASN A 501 -22.61 1.53 42.90
C ASN A 501 -21.81 2.70 42.31
N GLU A 502 -21.05 2.45 41.23
CA GLU A 502 -20.17 3.43 40.59
C GLU A 502 -20.75 3.95 39.27
N ASP A 503 -21.61 3.18 38.60
CA ASP A 503 -22.14 3.53 37.29
C ASP A 503 -23.15 4.69 37.36
N PRO A 504 -22.96 5.77 36.58
CA PRO A 504 -23.80 6.97 36.64
C PRO A 504 -25.20 6.78 36.01
N HIS A 505 -25.44 5.73 35.23
CA HIS A 505 -26.70 5.52 34.52
C HIS A 505 -27.60 4.51 35.22
N ALA A 506 -28.71 5.00 35.77
CA ALA A 506 -29.73 4.19 36.45
C ALA A 506 -30.27 3.02 35.60
N GLN A 507 -30.31 3.17 34.27
CA GLN A 507 -30.75 2.14 33.34
C GLN A 507 -29.82 0.92 33.33
N VAL A 508 -28.50 1.13 33.38
CA VAL A 508 -27.53 0.02 33.43
C VAL A 508 -27.62 -0.69 34.77
N ASN A 509 -27.75 0.07 35.86
CA ASN A 509 -27.94 -0.48 37.19
C ASN A 509 -29.23 -1.30 37.29
N ALA A 510 -30.32 -0.86 36.66
CA ALA A 510 -31.57 -1.60 36.58
C ALA A 510 -31.43 -2.87 35.73
N ALA A 511 -30.71 -2.81 34.60
CA ALA A 511 -30.44 -3.98 33.77
C ALA A 511 -29.66 -5.05 34.54
N VAL A 512 -28.58 -4.69 35.25
CA VAL A 512 -27.78 -5.64 36.05
C VAL A 512 -28.60 -6.27 37.18
N LYS A 513 -29.53 -5.54 37.79
CA LYS A 513 -30.37 -6.04 38.90
C LYS A 513 -31.52 -6.93 38.43
N SER A 514 -31.94 -6.82 37.17
CA SER A 514 -33.11 -7.51 36.63
C SER A 514 -32.77 -8.69 35.71
N ALA A 515 -31.55 -8.71 35.16
CA ALA A 515 -30.97 -9.84 34.45
C ALA A 515 -30.47 -10.89 35.45
#